data_AF-A0A350BUU9-F1
#
_entry.id   AF-A0A350BUU9-F1
#
_cell.length_a   1.000
_cell.length_b   1.000
_cell.length_c   1.000
_cell.angle_alpha   90.00
_cell.angle_beta   90.00
_cell.angle_gamma   90.00
#
_symmetry.space_group_name_H-M   'P 1'
#
loop_
_entity.id
_entity.type
_entity.pdbx_description
1 polymer ?
#
loop_
_entity_poly.entity_id
_entity_poly.type
_entity_poly.pdbx_seq_one_letter_code
_entity_poly.pdbx_strand_id
1 'polypeptide(L)'
;MNFQNPTFLWALLLLAIPLIIHLFNFRRYKKVLFSNVAMLKEIQTESRKTRQIRKWLILAARMLALAALVLAFARPYIPQGGLQNGRQLISLYLDNSQSMSAEGENGQLFENAKNTAREILQNL
;
A
#
# COMPACT_ATOMS: atom_id res chain seq x y z
N MET A 1 14.29 5.46 -3.89
CA MET A 1 13.13 4.69 -3.39
C MET A 1 12.96 3.52 -4.33
N ASN A 2 13.01 2.29 -3.82
CA ASN A 2 12.87 1.09 -4.62
C ASN A 2 11.48 0.48 -4.38
N PHE A 3 11.06 -0.39 -5.29
CA PHE A 3 9.79 -1.11 -5.18
C PHE A 3 10.09 -2.60 -5.11
N GLN A 4 9.43 -3.30 -4.21
CA GLN A 4 9.59 -4.75 -4.12
C GLN A 4 8.99 -5.45 -5.35
N ASN A 5 7.86 -4.93 -5.85
CA ASN A 5 7.19 -5.44 -7.04
C ASN A 5 7.01 -4.32 -8.09
N PRO A 6 8.06 -3.96 -8.84
CA PRO A 6 8.00 -2.82 -9.77
C PRO A 6 7.03 -3.04 -10.94
N THR A 7 6.74 -4.29 -11.30
CA THR A 7 5.79 -4.64 -12.37
C THR A 7 4.36 -4.19 -12.07
N PHE A 8 3.98 -4.09 -10.80
CA PHE A 8 2.66 -3.61 -10.41
C PHE A 8 2.42 -2.14 -10.79
N LEU A 9 3.47 -1.35 -11.02
CA LEU A 9 3.32 0.03 -11.47
C LEU A 9 2.63 0.14 -12.83
N TRP A 10 2.72 -0.89 -13.68
CA TRP A 10 1.96 -0.95 -14.94
C TRP A 10 0.45 -0.93 -14.72
N ALA A 11 -0.03 -1.38 -13.56
CA ALA A 11 -1.44 -1.30 -13.20
C ALA A 11 -1.93 0.16 -13.04
N LEU A 12 -1.04 1.15 -12.91
CA LEU A 12 -1.44 2.56 -12.95
C LEU A 12 -2.11 2.93 -14.28
N LEU A 13 -1.87 2.20 -15.37
CA LEU A 13 -2.60 2.40 -16.63
C LEU A 13 -4.12 2.20 -16.48
N LEU A 14 -4.59 1.43 -15.50
CA LEU A 14 -6.02 1.28 -15.21
C LEU A 14 -6.68 2.60 -14.79
N LEU A 15 -5.91 3.57 -14.28
CA LEU A 15 -6.40 4.92 -13.99
C LEU A 15 -6.91 5.64 -15.24
N ALA A 16 -6.47 5.23 -16.44
CA ALA A 16 -6.99 5.77 -17.69
C ALA A 16 -8.48 5.47 -17.86
N ILE A 17 -9.01 4.36 -17.33
CA ILE A 17 -10.41 3.96 -17.49
C ILE A 17 -11.37 5.00 -16.90
N PRO A 18 -11.33 5.33 -15.58
CA PRO A 18 -12.21 6.33 -15.01
C PRO A 18 -11.96 7.74 -15.60
N LEU A 19 -10.73 8.06 -16.01
CA LEU A 19 -10.41 9.31 -16.67
C LEU A 19 -11.08 9.43 -18.05
N ILE A 20 -10.99 8.38 -18.87
CA ILE A 20 -11.64 8.27 -20.18
C ILE A 20 -13.15 8.32 -19.99
N ILE A 21 -13.74 7.55 -19.08
CA ILE A 21 -15.19 7.57 -18.81
C ILE A 21 -15.66 8.97 -18.36
N HIS A 22 -14.83 9.71 -17.62
CA HIS A 22 -15.16 11.06 -17.21
C HIS A 22 -15.12 12.06 -18.38
N LEU A 23 -14.09 11.96 -19.22
CA LEU A 23 -13.91 12.83 -20.39
C LEU A 23 -14.95 12.54 -21.47
N PHE A 24 -15.17 11.26 -21.76
CA PHE A 24 -16.21 10.75 -22.65
C PHE A 24 -17.49 10.59 -21.86
N ASN A 25 -18.14 11.72 -21.61
CA ASN A 25 -19.41 11.78 -20.91
C ASN A 25 -20.51 11.15 -21.79
N PHE A 26 -20.67 9.81 -21.74
CA PHE A 26 -21.63 8.99 -22.52
C PHE A 26 -23.12 9.29 -22.25
N ARG A 27 -23.46 10.49 -21.75
CA ARG A 27 -24.83 10.91 -21.54
C ARG A 27 -25.51 11.20 -22.88
N ARG A 28 -26.45 10.34 -23.24
CA ARG A 28 -27.50 10.68 -24.22
C ARG A 28 -28.51 11.60 -23.54
N TYR A 29 -28.54 12.86 -23.97
CA TYR A 29 -29.55 13.81 -23.48
C TYR A 29 -30.90 13.46 -24.10
N LYS A 30 -31.90 13.09 -23.28
CA LYS A 30 -33.30 13.02 -23.71
C LYS A 30 -33.89 14.43 -23.65
N LYS A 31 -34.34 14.95 -24.78
CA LYS A 31 -35.06 16.24 -24.85
C LYS A 31 -36.49 16.01 -24.35
N VAL A 32 -36.94 16.81 -23.40
CA VAL A 32 -38.32 16.83 -22.90
C VAL A 32 -38.86 18.24 -23.12
N LEU A 33 -40.03 18.37 -23.72
CA LEU A 33 -40.69 19.66 -23.95
C LEU A 33 -41.30 20.14 -22.62
N PHE A 34 -40.96 21.37 -22.20
CA PHE A 34 -41.41 21.94 -20.94
C PHE A 34 -41.95 23.36 -21.18
N SER A 35 -43.09 23.70 -20.57
CA SER A 35 -43.90 24.89 -20.92
C SER A 35 -43.36 26.22 -20.37
N ASN A 36 -42.54 26.22 -19.31
CA ASN A 36 -41.96 27.45 -18.74
C ASN A 36 -40.44 27.31 -18.52
N VAL A 37 -39.66 27.85 -19.47
CA VAL A 37 -38.20 27.66 -19.55
C VAL A 37 -37.40 28.72 -18.80
N ALA A 38 -38.02 29.87 -18.48
CA ALA A 38 -37.33 31.02 -17.89
C ALA A 38 -36.88 30.74 -16.45
N MET A 39 -37.79 30.26 -15.60
CA MET A 39 -37.52 29.92 -14.20
C MET A 39 -36.51 28.76 -14.04
N LEU A 40 -36.57 27.76 -14.94
CA LEU A 40 -35.70 26.59 -14.88
C LEU A 40 -34.25 26.92 -15.28
N LYS A 41 -34.04 27.93 -16.13
CA LYS A 41 -32.73 28.32 -16.66
C LYS A 41 -31.88 28.99 -15.57
N GLU A 42 -32.50 29.79 -14.72
CA GLU A 42 -31.85 30.54 -13.64
C GLU A 42 -31.36 29.62 -12.50
N ILE A 43 -32.17 28.64 -12.11
CA ILE A 43 -31.81 27.61 -11.12
C ILE A 43 -30.69 26.70 -11.64
N GLN A 44 -30.68 26.40 -12.95
CA GLN A 44 -29.63 25.57 -13.55
C GLN A 44 -28.24 26.23 -13.56
N THR A 45 -28.16 27.56 -13.64
CA THR A 45 -26.87 28.29 -13.67
C THR A 45 -26.14 28.25 -12.33
N GLU A 46 -26.83 28.48 -11.21
CA GLU A 46 -26.24 28.43 -9.86
C GLU A 46 -25.77 27.01 -9.48
N SER A 47 -26.58 25.99 -9.78
CA SER A 47 -26.24 24.59 -9.48
C SER A 47 -25.01 24.06 -10.25
N ARG A 48 -24.70 24.63 -11.43
CA ARG A 48 -23.64 24.12 -12.32
C ARG A 48 -22.24 24.23 -11.73
N LYS A 49 -21.89 25.35 -11.09
CA LYS A 49 -20.52 25.58 -10.57
C LYS A 49 -20.18 24.60 -9.45
N THR A 50 -21.02 24.51 -8.42
CA THR A 50 -20.84 23.58 -7.28
C THR A 50 -20.83 22.12 -7.73
N ARG A 51 -21.70 21.77 -8.70
CA ARG A 51 -21.74 20.43 -9.29
C ARG A 51 -20.45 20.11 -10.06
N GLN A 52 -19.82 21.09 -10.72
CA GLN A 52 -18.56 20.90 -11.45
C GLN A 52 -17.40 20.68 -10.48
N ILE A 53 -17.30 21.44 -9.40
CA ILE A 53 -16.27 21.25 -8.35
C ILE A 53 -16.40 19.87 -7.71
N ARG A 54 -17.62 19.47 -7.30
CA ARG A 54 -17.85 18.13 -6.73
C ARG A 54 -17.47 17.01 -7.70
N LYS A 55 -17.74 17.18 -9.00
CA LYS A 55 -17.35 16.20 -10.02
C LYS A 55 -15.84 15.99 -10.08
N TRP A 56 -15.05 17.07 -10.09
CA TRP A 56 -13.59 16.99 -10.11
C TRP A 56 -13.04 16.38 -8.82
N LEU A 57 -13.58 16.75 -7.65
CA LEU A 57 -13.17 16.16 -6.37
C LEU A 57 -13.47 14.65 -6.30
N ILE A 58 -14.65 14.22 -6.77
CA ILE A 58 -15.01 12.79 -6.81
C ILE A 58 -14.10 12.03 -7.77
N LEU A 59 -13.77 12.62 -8.92
CA LEU A 59 -12.82 12.02 -9.86
C LEU A 59 -11.45 11.87 -9.22
N ALA A 60 -10.92 12.94 -8.62
CA ALA A 60 -9.62 12.93 -7.95
C ALA A 60 -9.57 11.88 -6.83
N ALA A 61 -10.60 11.81 -5.99
CA ALA A 61 -10.69 10.81 -4.93
C ALA A 61 -10.68 9.37 -5.47
N ARG A 62 -11.40 9.08 -6.57
CA ARG A 62 -11.37 7.76 -7.22
C ARG A 62 -10.00 7.41 -7.77
N MET A 63 -9.34 8.37 -8.42
CA MET A 63 -8.00 8.20 -8.97
C MET A 63 -6.97 7.96 -7.87
N LEU A 64 -7.04 8.73 -6.78
CA LEU A 64 -6.16 8.56 -5.62
C LEU A 64 -6.37 7.22 -4.92
N ALA A 65 -7.62 6.77 -4.74
CA ALA A 65 -7.91 5.48 -4.14
C ALA A 65 -7.30 4.31 -4.95
N LEU A 66 -7.45 4.35 -6.29
CA LEU A 66 -6.85 3.35 -7.17
C LEU A 66 -5.31 3.45 -7.17
N ALA A 67 -4.74 4.65 -7.22
CA ALA A 67 -3.30 4.84 -7.17
C ALA A 67 -2.70 4.33 -5.84
N ALA A 68 -3.36 4.62 -4.71
CA ALA A 68 -2.96 4.12 -3.40
C ALA A 68 -3.00 2.59 -3.33
N LEU A 69 -4.02 1.97 -3.93
CA LEU A 69 -4.13 0.52 -4.02
C LEU A 69 -2.96 -0.06 -4.84
N VAL A 70 -2.64 0.50 -6.00
CA VAL A 70 -1.49 0.07 -6.82
C VAL A 70 -0.18 0.21 -6.05
N LEU A 71 0.02 1.34 -5.35
CA LEU A 71 1.22 1.56 -4.54
C LEU A 71 1.32 0.59 -3.36
N ALA A 72 0.19 0.25 -2.72
CA ALA A 72 0.15 -0.73 -1.64
C ALA A 72 0.64 -2.11 -2.10
N PHE A 73 0.30 -2.53 -3.33
CA PHE A 73 0.81 -3.77 -3.92
C PHE A 73 2.26 -3.66 -4.45
N ALA A 74 2.66 -2.49 -4.95
CA ALA A 74 4.02 -2.23 -5.41
C ALA A 74 5.05 -2.22 -4.26
N ARG A 75 4.59 -1.96 -3.02
CA ARG A 75 5.40 -1.92 -1.77
C ARG A 75 6.65 -1.04 -1.93
N PRO A 76 6.50 0.29 -2.01
CA PRO A 76 7.64 1.20 -2.02
C PRO A 76 8.42 1.10 -0.71
N TYR A 77 9.74 1.00 -0.82
CA TYR A 77 10.63 1.04 0.33
C TYR A 77 11.81 1.98 0.05
N ILE A 78 12.30 2.59 1.12
CA ILE A 78 13.53 3.37 1.06
C ILE A 78 14.64 2.39 1.44
N PRO A 79 15.52 2.00 0.50
CA PRO A 79 16.67 1.20 0.85
C PRO A 79 17.51 2.04 1.82
N GLN A 80 17.67 1.56 3.05
CA GLN A 80 18.64 2.13 3.96
C GLN A 80 20.01 1.86 3.35
N GLY A 81 20.82 2.91 3.16
CA GLY A 81 22.16 2.79 2.60
C GLY A 81 22.90 1.66 3.31
N GLY A 82 23.48 0.75 2.51
CA GLY A 82 24.07 -0.47 3.02
C GLY A 82 25.02 -0.20 4.17
N LEU A 83 25.06 -1.12 5.13
CA LEU A 83 26.24 -1.40 5.93
C LEU A 83 27.39 -1.68 4.93
N GLN A 84 28.01 -0.61 4.44
CA GLN A 84 29.24 -0.68 3.70
C GLN A 84 30.29 -1.13 4.71
N ASN A 85 30.86 -2.30 4.42
CA ASN A 85 32.00 -2.92 5.10
C ASN A 85 31.75 -3.52 6.50
N GLY A 86 31.54 -4.84 6.50
CA GLY A 86 32.47 -5.73 7.20
C GLY A 86 32.36 -5.83 8.72
N ARG A 87 31.16 -5.96 9.27
CA ARG A 87 31.00 -6.62 10.58
C ARG A 87 29.95 -7.71 10.45
N GLN A 88 30.41 -8.96 10.50
CA GLN A 88 29.54 -10.12 10.57
C GLN A 88 28.82 -10.04 11.93
N LEU A 89 27.61 -9.45 11.93
CA LEU A 89 26.83 -9.30 13.14
C LEU A 89 26.19 -10.66 13.43
N ILE A 90 26.73 -11.38 14.40
CA ILE A 90 26.21 -12.68 14.82
C ILE A 90 25.32 -12.43 16.03
N SER A 91 24.02 -12.56 15.82
CA SER A 91 23.01 -12.44 16.88
C SER A 91 22.60 -13.85 17.32
N LEU A 92 22.99 -14.23 18.54
CA LEU A 92 22.57 -15.47 19.18
C LEU A 92 21.37 -15.19 20.09
N TYR A 93 20.32 -15.97 19.93
CA TYR A 93 19.12 -15.90 20.78
C TYR A 93 18.98 -17.24 21.52
N LEU A 94 18.86 -17.16 22.84
CA LEU A 94 18.64 -18.31 23.72
C LEU A 94 17.21 -18.25 24.26
N ASP A 95 16.42 -19.29 24.00
CA ASP A 95 15.10 -19.44 24.60
C ASP A 95 15.24 -19.75 26.09
N ASN A 96 14.56 -18.98 26.94
CA ASN A 96 14.53 -19.13 28.40
C ASN A 96 13.13 -19.53 28.91
N SER A 97 12.26 -20.03 28.04
CA SER A 97 10.94 -20.54 28.40
C SER A 97 11.01 -21.72 29.39
N GLN A 98 9.94 -21.95 30.16
CA GLN A 98 9.91 -22.97 31.21
C GLN A 98 10.15 -24.39 30.67
N SER A 99 9.81 -24.67 29.40
CA SER A 99 10.09 -25.95 28.74
C SER A 99 11.59 -26.24 28.61
N MET A 100 12.44 -25.21 28.59
CA MET A 100 13.89 -25.37 28.56
C MET A 100 14.49 -25.86 29.89
N SER A 101 13.68 -25.93 30.94
CA SER A 101 14.05 -26.58 32.22
C SER A 101 13.85 -28.09 32.21
N ALA A 102 13.33 -28.68 31.14
CA ALA A 102 13.22 -30.12 30.99
C ALA A 102 14.61 -30.78 30.85
N GLU A 103 14.71 -32.04 31.28
CA GLU A 103 15.88 -32.89 31.04
C GLU A 103 15.84 -33.46 29.61
N GLY A 104 16.92 -33.26 28.87
CA GLY A 104 17.19 -33.94 27.60
C GLY A 104 18.29 -34.99 27.73
N GLU A 105 18.76 -35.53 26.61
CA GLU A 105 19.73 -36.65 26.58
C GLU A 105 21.03 -36.37 27.36
N ASN A 106 21.47 -35.11 27.41
CA ASN A 106 22.72 -34.69 28.05
C ASN A 106 22.50 -33.76 29.26
N GLY A 107 21.32 -33.82 29.91
CA GLY A 107 20.94 -32.95 31.03
C GLY A 107 19.98 -31.83 30.62
N GLN A 108 19.88 -30.78 31.44
CA GLN A 108 18.89 -29.71 31.25
C GLN A 108 19.06 -29.02 29.88
N LEU A 109 17.96 -28.91 29.12
CA LEU A 109 17.97 -28.37 27.74
C LEU A 109 18.54 -26.95 27.66
N PHE A 110 18.28 -26.10 28.66
CA PHE A 110 18.82 -24.75 28.71
C PHE A 110 20.34 -24.72 28.86
N GLU A 111 20.92 -25.62 29.66
CA GLU A 111 22.38 -25.71 29.81
C GLU A 111 23.03 -26.25 28.54
N ASN A 112 22.39 -27.22 27.88
CA ASN A 112 22.85 -27.71 26.57
C ASN A 112 22.87 -26.57 25.53
N ALA A 113 21.80 -25.77 25.46
CA ALA A 113 21.73 -24.63 24.55
C ALA A 113 22.83 -23.58 24.83
N LYS A 114 23.13 -23.29 26.10
CA LYS A 114 24.26 -22.42 26.48
C LYS A 114 25.60 -22.99 26.04
N ASN A 115 25.81 -24.30 26.20
CA ASN A 115 27.06 -24.95 25.82
C ASN A 115 27.28 -24.92 24.31
N THR A 116 26.24 -25.22 23.52
CA THR A 116 26.30 -25.08 22.05
C THR A 116 26.54 -23.64 21.63
N ALA A 117 25.92 -22.66 22.28
CA ALA A 117 26.17 -21.24 22.00
C ALA A 117 27.63 -20.84 22.29
N ARG A 118 28.23 -21.35 23.37
CA ARG A 118 29.65 -21.14 23.69
C ARG A 118 30.57 -21.79 22.66
N GLU A 119 30.24 -23.00 22.20
CA GLU A 119 30.99 -23.69 21.15
C GLU A 119 30.97 -22.93 19.83
N ILE A 120 29.80 -22.43 19.43
CA ILE A 120 29.66 -21.57 18.24
C ILE A 120 30.50 -20.30 18.40
N LEU A 121 30.51 -19.65 19.58
CA LEU A 121 31.33 -18.47 19.85
C LEU A 121 32.84 -18.75 19.83
N GLN A 122 33.28 -19.96 20.16
CA GLN A 122 34.69 -20.35 20.10
C GLN A 122 35.15 -20.67 18.68
N ASN A 123 34.23 -21.10 17.81
CA ASN A 123 34.50 -21.48 16.43
C ASN A 123 34.34 -20.32 15.42
N LEU A 124 34.08 -19.11 15.91
CA LEU A 124 33.95 -17.86 15.15
C LEU A 124 35.24 -17.04 15.20
#